data_AF-A0A2N5G8J0-F1
#
_entry.id   AF-A0A2N5G8J0-F1
#
_cell.length_a   1.000
_cell.length_b   1.000
_cell.length_c   1.000
_cell.angle_alpha   90.00
_cell.angle_beta   90.00
_cell.angle_gamma   90.00
#
_symmetry.space_group_name_H-M   'P 1'
#
loop_
_entity.id
_entity.type
_entity.pdbx_description
1 polymer ?
#
loop_
_entity_poly.entity_id
_entity_poly.type
_entity_poly.pdbx_seq_one_letter_code
_entity_poly.pdbx_strand_id
1 'polypeptide(L)'
;MDINLLEEIERRAKRQKYLWMIDILEGYKSNIKQGSNHFEDGVSIYRSAHGCYAANWQGQSREAYEMIAGELSQTANQVYTLEDELIQEIGTEIRKLRKKAEALS
;
A
#
# COMPACT_ATOMS: atom_id res chain seq x y z
N MET A 1 45.72 -4.56 -12.95
CA MET A 1 44.36 -4.00 -13.06
C MET A 1 44.43 -2.60 -12.49
N ASP A 2 44.02 -1.60 -13.26
CA ASP A 2 44.07 -0.19 -12.84
C ASP A 2 43.08 0.05 -11.68
N ILE A 3 43.55 0.60 -10.57
CA ILE A 3 42.75 0.84 -9.36
C ILE A 3 41.55 1.73 -9.70
N ASN A 4 41.74 2.71 -10.60
CA ASN A 4 40.67 3.60 -11.06
C ASN A 4 39.56 2.86 -11.82
N LEU A 5 39.93 1.82 -12.58
CA LEU A 5 38.95 1.00 -13.31
C LEU A 5 38.12 0.16 -12.35
N LEU A 6 38.72 -0.37 -11.28
CA LEU A 6 38.02 -1.15 -10.28
C LEU A 6 37.02 -0.29 -9.49
N GLU A 7 37.42 0.92 -9.09
CA GLU A 7 36.56 1.88 -8.39
C GLU A 7 35.36 2.32 -9.25
N GLU A 8 35.59 2.56 -10.55
CA GLU A 8 34.53 2.89 -11.50
C GLU A 8 33.51 1.74 -11.65
N ILE A 9 33.99 0.50 -11.78
CA ILE A 9 33.13 -0.69 -11.87
C ILE A 9 32.30 -0.85 -10.59
N GLU A 10 32.92 -0.70 -9.42
CA GLU A 10 32.24 -0.82 -8.13
C GLU A 10 31.16 0.28 -7.97
N ARG A 11 31.47 1.52 -8.35
CA ARG A 11 30.52 2.64 -8.32
C ARG A 11 29.30 2.36 -9.19
N ARG A 12 29.51 1.90 -10.43
CA ARG A 12 28.42 1.55 -11.37
C ARG A 12 27.58 0.40 -10.86
N ALA A 13 28.20 -0.64 -10.32
CA ALA A 13 27.50 -1.79 -9.76
C ALA A 13 26.61 -1.39 -8.57
N LYS A 14 27.12 -0.57 -7.65
CA LYS A 14 26.34 -0.03 -6.52
C LYS A 14 25.17 0.84 -6.99
N ARG A 15 25.39 1.71 -7.98
CA ARG A 15 24.32 2.53 -8.57
C ARG A 15 23.22 1.66 -9.17
N GLN A 16 23.59 0.65 -9.95
CA GLN A 16 22.63 -0.26 -10.59
C GLN A 16 21.83 -1.05 -9.54
N LYS A 17 22.46 -1.47 -8.44
CA LYS A 17 21.78 -2.11 -7.32
C LYS A 17 20.68 -1.23 -6.74
N TYR A 18 20.94 0.05 -6.50
CA TYR A 18 19.93 0.97 -5.97
C TYR A 18 18.77 1.19 -6.95
N LEU A 19 19.05 1.33 -8.25
CA LEU A 19 18.02 1.45 -9.27
C LEU A 19 17.13 0.21 -9.33
N TRP A 20 17.72 -0.98 -9.31
CA TRP A 20 16.95 -2.22 -9.30
C TRP A 20 16.06 -2.36 -8.05
N MET A 21 16.56 -1.94 -6.89
CA MET A 21 15.74 -1.90 -5.67
C MET A 21 14.57 -0.91 -5.77
N ILE A 22 14.76 0.23 -6.43
CA ILE A 22 13.68 1.19 -6.69
C ILE A 22 12.59 0.54 -7.56
N ASP A 23 12.96 -0.11 -8.66
CA ASP A 23 12.01 -0.75 -9.57
C ASP A 23 11.14 -1.81 -8.85
N ILE A 24 11.76 -2.61 -7.98
CA ILE A 24 11.05 -3.59 -7.15
C ILE A 24 10.03 -2.91 -6.22
N LEU A 25 10.46 -1.85 -5.53
CA LEU A 25 9.59 -1.12 -4.60
C LEU A 25 8.44 -0.41 -5.31
N GLU A 26 8.66 0.09 -6.53
CA GLU A 26 7.60 0.65 -7.38
C GLU A 26 6.58 -0.43 -7.76
N GLY A 27 7.05 -1.64 -8.07
CA GLY A 27 6.20 -2.82 -8.27
C GLY A 27 5.35 -3.15 -7.04
N TYR A 28 5.94 -3.19 -5.84
CA TYR A 28 5.20 -3.44 -4.60
C TYR A 28 4.14 -2.37 -4.33
N LYS A 29 4.51 -1.10 -4.51
CA LYS A 29 3.56 0.03 -4.38
C LYS A 29 2.39 -0.09 -5.37
N SER A 30 2.65 -0.53 -6.59
CA SER A 30 1.58 -0.80 -7.58
C SER A 30 0.66 -1.93 -7.13
N ASN A 31 1.22 -3.03 -6.62
CA ASN A 31 0.42 -4.18 -6.16
C ASN A 31 -0.48 -3.81 -4.97
N ILE A 32 0.02 -3.00 -4.02
CA ILE A 32 -0.78 -2.52 -2.89
C ILE A 32 -1.97 -1.72 -3.38
N LYS A 33 -1.77 -0.78 -4.31
CA LYS A 33 -2.85 0.02 -4.91
C LYS A 33 -3.89 -0.84 -5.63
N GLN A 34 -3.46 -1.88 -6.33
CA GLN A 34 -4.39 -2.82 -6.97
C GLN A 34 -5.21 -3.59 -5.94
N GLY A 35 -4.57 -4.09 -4.88
CA GLY A 35 -5.27 -4.73 -3.76
C GLY A 35 -6.29 -3.81 -3.09
N SER A 36 -5.94 -2.53 -2.93
CA SER A 36 -6.84 -1.51 -2.38
C SER A 36 -8.07 -1.28 -3.24
N ASN A 37 -7.91 -1.15 -4.56
CA ASN A 37 -9.04 -0.97 -5.46
C ASN A 37 -10.03 -2.15 -5.33
N HIS A 38 -9.52 -3.38 -5.26
CA HIS A 38 -10.36 -4.56 -5.04
C HIS A 38 -11.03 -4.58 -3.65
N PHE A 39 -10.34 -4.07 -2.63
CA PHE A 39 -10.91 -3.93 -1.30
C PHE A 39 -12.04 -2.89 -1.28
N GLU A 40 -11.86 -1.72 -1.91
CA GLU A 40 -12.87 -0.68 -2.06
C GLU A 40 -14.12 -1.18 -2.77
N ASP A 41 -13.97 -1.97 -3.84
CA ASP A 41 -15.09 -2.61 -4.53
C ASP A 41 -15.93 -3.45 -3.56
N GLY A 42 -15.26 -4.26 -2.72
CA GLY A 42 -15.92 -5.07 -1.69
C GLY A 42 -16.63 -4.24 -0.62
N VAL A 43 -15.98 -3.18 -0.14
CA VAL A 43 -16.55 -2.25 0.85
C VAL A 43 -17.76 -1.51 0.27
N SER A 44 -17.69 -1.09 -0.99
CA SER A 44 -18.78 -0.42 -1.69
C SER A 44 -20.01 -1.32 -1.83
N ILE A 45 -19.82 -2.58 -2.26
CA ILE A 45 -20.89 -3.58 -2.33
C ILE A 45 -21.53 -3.79 -0.96
N TYR A 46 -20.71 -3.96 0.09
CA TYR A 46 -21.19 -4.15 1.45
C TYR A 46 -22.00 -2.93 1.95
N ARG A 47 -21.48 -1.71 1.78
CA ARG A 47 -22.17 -0.47 2.18
C ARG A 47 -23.51 -0.31 1.46
N SER A 48 -23.55 -0.65 0.16
CA SER A 48 -24.81 -0.64 -0.59
C SER A 48 -25.82 -1.65 -0.04
N ALA A 49 -25.40 -2.87 0.28
CA ALA A 49 -26.28 -3.89 0.87
C ALA A 49 -26.78 -3.48 2.26
N HIS A 50 -25.89 -2.92 3.08
CA HIS A 50 -26.22 -2.37 4.39
C HIS A 50 -27.22 -1.22 4.29
N GLY A 51 -27.07 -0.30 3.32
CA GLY A 51 -28.00 0.80 3.10
C GLY A 51 -29.41 0.39 2.63
N CYS A 52 -29.62 -0.87 2.25
CA CYS A 52 -30.87 -1.37 1.66
C CYS A 52 -31.62 -2.40 2.52
N TYR A 53 -31.26 -2.59 3.80
CA TYR A 53 -31.94 -3.62 4.61
C TYR A 53 -33.38 -3.25 5.00
N ALA A 54 -34.18 -4.26 5.35
CA ALA A 54 -35.62 -4.17 5.56
C ALA A 54 -36.07 -3.13 6.62
N ALA A 55 -36.86 -2.15 6.18
CA ALA A 55 -37.40 -1.06 7.02
C ALA A 55 -38.18 -1.53 8.27
N ASN A 56 -38.72 -2.75 8.25
CA ASN A 56 -39.50 -3.33 9.33
C ASN A 56 -38.69 -4.23 10.27
N TRP A 57 -37.37 -4.38 10.05
CA TRP A 57 -36.55 -5.16 10.96
C TRP A 57 -36.38 -4.41 12.29
N GLN A 58 -36.65 -5.09 13.40
CA GLN A 58 -36.59 -4.55 14.76
C GLN A 58 -36.11 -5.63 15.74
N GLY A 59 -35.75 -5.22 16.95
CA GLY A 59 -35.35 -6.11 18.05
C GLY A 59 -33.85 -6.41 18.09
N GLN A 60 -33.47 -7.29 19.03
CA GLN A 60 -32.08 -7.57 19.38
C GLN A 60 -31.22 -8.05 18.20
N SER A 61 -31.79 -8.77 17.24
CA SER A 61 -31.05 -9.23 16.06
C SER A 61 -30.63 -8.07 15.15
N ARG A 62 -31.44 -7.01 15.06
CA ARG A 62 -31.07 -5.78 14.36
C ARG A 62 -29.95 -5.06 15.08
N GLU A 63 -30.06 -4.90 16.41
CA GLU A 63 -29.03 -4.23 17.21
C GLU A 63 -27.67 -4.93 17.09
N ALA A 64 -27.66 -6.26 17.14
CA ALA A 64 -26.45 -7.05 16.93
C ALA A 64 -25.88 -6.87 15.52
N TYR A 65 -26.73 -6.85 14.48
CA TYR A 65 -26.29 -6.58 13.12
C TYR A 65 -25.68 -5.20 12.95
N GLU A 66 -26.31 -4.15 13.48
CA GLU A 66 -25.82 -2.77 13.40
C GLU A 66 -24.46 -2.61 14.11
N MET A 67 -24.28 -3.28 15.25
CA MET A 67 -23.00 -3.32 15.95
C MET A 67 -21.90 -3.93 15.08
N ILE A 68 -22.14 -5.14 14.54
CA ILE A 68 -21.20 -5.82 13.64
C ILE A 68 -20.94 -4.98 12.39
N ALA A 69 -21.97 -4.32 11.85
CA ALA A 69 -21.85 -3.48 10.69
C ALA A 69 -20.97 -2.24 10.92
N GLY A 70 -21.06 -1.67 12.13
CA GLY A 70 -20.17 -0.61 12.60
C GLY A 70 -18.72 -1.10 12.70
N GLU A 71 -18.49 -2.29 13.28
CA GLU A 71 -17.16 -2.90 13.39
C GLU A 71 -16.52 -3.14 12.01
N LEU A 72 -17.30 -3.65 11.05
CA LEU A 72 -16.84 -3.83 9.66
C LEU A 72 -16.45 -2.50 9.02
N SER A 73 -17.25 -1.45 9.22
CA SER A 73 -16.97 -0.12 8.69
C SER A 73 -15.72 0.49 9.31
N GLN A 74 -15.51 0.31 10.62
CA GLN A 74 -14.31 0.75 11.32
C GLN A 74 -13.07 0.00 10.82
N THR A 75 -13.18 -1.31 10.64
CA THR A 75 -12.10 -2.15 10.11
C THR A 75 -11.70 -1.70 8.71
N ALA A 76 -12.66 -1.40 7.83
CA ALA A 76 -12.38 -0.85 6.50
C ALA A 76 -11.59 0.46 6.56
N ASN A 77 -11.99 1.39 7.45
CA ASN A 77 -11.28 2.65 7.64
C ASN A 77 -9.84 2.47 8.16
N GLN A 78 -9.62 1.47 9.02
CA GLN A 78 -8.26 1.13 9.49
C GLN A 78 -7.41 0.58 8.34
N VAL A 79 -7.97 -0.26 7.47
CA VAL A 79 -7.26 -0.79 6.30
C VAL A 79 -6.80 0.35 5.38
N TYR A 80 -7.65 1.34 5.07
CA TYR A 80 -7.24 2.49 4.23
C TYR A 80 -6.10 3.29 4.86
N THR A 81 -6.18 3.53 6.17
CA THR A 81 -5.10 4.25 6.90
C THR A 81 -3.78 3.49 6.80
N LEU A 82 -3.80 2.17 7.06
CA LEU A 82 -2.60 1.33 7.01
C LEU A 82 -2.04 1.21 5.60
N GLU A 83 -2.89 1.19 4.58
CA GLU A 83 -2.47 1.20 3.18
C GLU A 83 -1.72 2.49 2.83
N ASP A 84 -2.28 3.65 3.21
CA ASP A 84 -1.67 4.95 2.97
C ASP A 84 -0.29 5.04 3.65
N GLU A 85 -0.20 4.62 4.91
CA GLU A 85 1.06 4.54 5.65
C GLU A 85 2.09 3.66 4.93
N LEU A 86 1.68 2.47 4.48
CA LEU A 86 2.56 1.55 3.76
C LEU A 86 3.07 2.14 2.44
N ILE A 87 2.19 2.80 1.67
CA ILE A 87 2.54 3.49 0.42
C ILE A 87 3.53 4.64 0.69
N GLN A 88 3.34 5.37 1.79
CA GLN A 88 4.21 6.47 2.20
C GLN A 88 5.61 5.96 2.58
N GLU A 89 5.71 4.89 3.35
CA GLU A 89 6.99 4.30 3.77
C GLU A 89 7.77 3.76 2.58
N ILE A 90 7.11 3.04 1.66
CA ILE A 90 7.74 2.60 0.40
C ILE A 90 8.24 3.81 -0.40
N GLY A 91 7.42 4.87 -0.49
CA GLY A 91 7.81 6.11 -1.15
C GLY A 91 9.03 6.79 -0.50
N THR A 92 9.14 6.75 0.82
CA THR A 92 10.29 7.25 1.56
C THR A 92 11.56 6.46 1.25
N GLU A 93 11.49 5.13 1.19
CA GLU A 93 12.65 4.31 0.85
C GLU A 93 13.10 4.49 -0.60
N ILE A 94 12.15 4.58 -1.55
CA ILE A 94 12.47 4.92 -2.95
C ILE A 94 13.23 6.24 -3.03
N ARG A 95 12.79 7.29 -2.32
CA ARG A 95 13.48 8.59 -2.29
C ARG A 95 14.90 8.47 -1.71
N LYS A 96 15.10 7.66 -0.66
CA LYS A 96 16.44 7.42 -0.08
C LYS A 96 17.35 6.71 -1.08
N LEU A 97 16.85 5.68 -1.76
CA LEU A 97 17.62 4.93 -2.77
C LEU A 97 17.97 5.79 -3.99
N ARG A 98 17.05 6.66 -4.45
CA ARG A 98 17.30 7.60 -5.56
C ARG A 98 18.46 8.53 -5.23
N LYS A 99 18.47 9.14 -4.04
CA LYS A 99 19.58 9.97 -3.57
C LYS A 99 20.91 9.21 -3.52
N LYS A 100 20.91 7.95 -3.08
CA LYS A 100 22.10 7.10 -3.07
C LYS A 100 22.60 6.78 -4.49
N ALA A 101 21.70 6.57 -5.44
CA ALA A 101 22.06 6.34 -6.84
C ALA A 101 22.60 7.61 -7.53
N GLU A 102 21.99 8.77 -7.25
CA GLU A 102 22.43 10.09 -7.74
C GLU A 102 23.83 10.43 -7.22
N ALA A 103 24.13 10.14 -5.96
CA ALA A 103 25.46 10.36 -5.37
C ALA A 103 26.58 9.48 -5.97
N LEU A 104 26.22 8.44 -6.73
CA LEU A 104 27.16 7.55 -7.44
C LEU A 104 27.20 7.83 -8.95
N SER A 105 26.46 8.84 -9.43
CA SER A 105 26.40 9.22 -10.84
C SER A 105 27.61 10.04 -11.26
#